data_AF-A0A1X7T864-F1
#
_entry.id   AF-A0A1X7T864-F1
#
_cell.length_a   1.000
_cell.length_b   1.000
_cell.length_c   1.000
_cell.angle_alpha   90.00
_cell.angle_beta   90.00
_cell.angle_gamma   90.00
#
_symmetry.space_group_name_H-M   'P 1'
#
loop_
_entity.id
_entity.type
_entity.pdbx_description
1 polymer ?
#
loop_
_entity_poly.entity_id
_entity_poly.type
_entity_poly.pdbx_seq_one_letter_code
_entity_poly.pdbx_strand_id
1 'polypeptide(L)'
;MPRDSVPDHLTQCPLEPVDCVFSWAGCNDKPLRKDVDKHTADTKHMTLLAVACGQLKKENEQIKEEMKKEIEKLKEENEKIKVINAQTVSRLKVINYDSHPILPVTVNKRGDVVHFYTELGGHHMSAAFLEPRLYLAFHVGKFDKLRAFSQPKILFKYDGDQHAQPVQTKSYRKVYNNILTQAVMKLSKRQDDGLTSIHIVNVTSIEITLTSSNEVTVIGYDPFSAAD
;
A
#
# COMPACT_ATOMS: atom_id res chain seq x y z
N MET A 1 56.53 -0.76 -44.85
CA MET A 1 55.93 0.02 -43.75
C MET A 1 56.44 -0.53 -42.42
N PRO A 2 56.84 0.30 -41.45
CA PRO A 2 57.25 -0.16 -40.11
C PRO A 2 56.12 -0.95 -39.43
N ARG A 3 56.46 -2.03 -38.71
CA ARG A 3 55.46 -2.94 -38.10
C ARG A 3 54.54 -2.21 -37.11
N ASP A 4 55.08 -1.24 -36.38
CA ASP A 4 54.35 -0.47 -35.36
C ASP A 4 53.35 0.51 -35.97
N SER A 5 53.52 0.89 -37.25
CA SER A 5 52.59 1.79 -37.97
C SER A 5 51.43 1.06 -38.65
N VAL A 6 51.42 -0.28 -38.63
CA VAL A 6 50.42 -1.11 -39.32
C VAL A 6 48.99 -0.88 -38.83
N PRO A 7 48.71 -0.84 -37.51
CA PRO A 7 47.36 -0.58 -37.02
C PRO A 7 46.78 0.75 -37.53
N ASP A 8 47.57 1.82 -37.48
CA ASP A 8 47.15 3.14 -37.93
C ASP A 8 46.86 3.16 -39.44
N HIS A 9 47.71 2.50 -40.24
CA HIS A 9 47.51 2.38 -41.68
C HIS A 9 46.23 1.62 -42.04
N LEU A 10 45.90 0.53 -41.34
CA LEU A 10 44.70 -0.28 -41.63
C LEU A 10 43.40 0.55 -41.51
N THR A 11 43.39 1.57 -40.63
CA THR A 11 42.23 2.47 -40.51
C THR A 11 41.98 3.34 -41.75
N GLN A 12 43.00 3.53 -42.59
CA GLN A 12 42.95 4.36 -43.79
C GLN A 12 43.26 3.58 -45.08
N CYS A 13 43.64 2.31 -44.97
CA CYS A 13 44.08 1.49 -46.09
C CYS A 13 42.96 1.39 -47.14
N PRO A 14 43.19 1.84 -48.39
CA PRO A 14 42.19 1.77 -49.45
C PRO A 14 41.78 0.35 -49.84
N LEU A 15 42.63 -0.63 -49.50
CA LEU A 15 42.43 -2.06 -49.77
C LEU A 15 41.89 -2.82 -48.54
N GLU A 16 41.62 -2.14 -47.44
CA GLU A 16 40.98 -2.78 -46.29
C GLU A 16 39.52 -3.09 -46.63
N PRO A 17 39.05 -4.34 -46.46
CA PRO A 17 37.63 -4.67 -46.51
C PRO A 17 36.91 -3.97 -45.35
N VAL A 18 35.87 -3.21 -45.65
CA VAL A 18 35.06 -2.49 -44.65
C VAL A 18 33.61 -2.94 -44.74
N ASP A 19 32.89 -2.94 -43.62
CA ASP A 19 31.46 -3.25 -43.63
C ASP A 19 30.68 -2.20 -44.42
N CYS A 20 29.69 -2.64 -45.19
CA CYS A 20 28.80 -1.73 -45.90
C CYS A 20 28.04 -0.83 -44.90
N VAL A 21 27.86 0.44 -45.28
CA VAL A 21 27.08 1.43 -44.51
C VAL A 21 25.61 1.04 -44.33
N PHE A 22 25.10 0.11 -45.14
CA PHE A 22 23.75 -0.47 -45.06
C PHE A 22 23.72 -1.83 -44.34
N SER A 23 24.76 -2.17 -43.58
CA SER A 23 24.78 -3.39 -42.75
C SER A 23 23.63 -3.44 -41.75
N TRP A 24 23.22 -2.30 -41.18
CA TRP A 24 22.03 -2.19 -40.33
C TRP A 24 20.72 -2.54 -41.06
N ALA A 25 20.68 -2.39 -42.38
CA ALA A 25 19.56 -2.77 -43.23
C ALA A 25 19.70 -4.19 -43.80
N GLY A 26 20.76 -4.92 -43.44
CA GLY A 26 20.98 -6.33 -43.80
C GLY A 26 22.00 -6.60 -44.91
N CYS A 27 22.79 -5.60 -45.34
CA CYS A 27 23.87 -5.85 -46.30
C CYS A 27 25.09 -6.49 -45.61
N ASN A 28 25.50 -7.68 -46.05
CA ASN A 28 26.63 -8.42 -45.47
C ASN A 28 27.93 -8.29 -46.29
N ASP A 29 27.92 -7.51 -47.36
CA ASP A 29 29.07 -7.33 -48.23
C ASP A 29 30.14 -6.47 -47.53
N LYS A 30 31.41 -6.85 -47.76
CA LYS A 30 32.58 -6.12 -47.25
C LYS A 30 33.43 -5.59 -48.41
N PRO A 31 33.01 -4.51 -49.08
CA PRO A 31 33.79 -3.92 -50.18
C PRO A 31 35.15 -3.41 -49.68
N LEU A 32 36.12 -3.27 -50.59
CA LEU A 32 37.35 -2.54 -50.29
C LEU A 32 36.99 -1.08 -50.01
N ARG A 33 37.68 -0.42 -49.07
CA ARG A 33 37.43 0.97 -48.69
C ARG A 33 37.35 1.93 -49.89
N LYS A 34 38.20 1.74 -50.90
CA LYS A 34 38.18 2.56 -52.14
C LYS A 34 36.96 2.33 -53.04
N ASP A 35 36.29 1.19 -52.91
CA ASP A 35 35.19 0.74 -53.78
C ASP A 35 33.81 0.89 -53.11
N VAL A 36 33.75 1.44 -51.89
CA VAL A 36 32.51 1.63 -51.10
C VAL A 36 31.48 2.47 -51.87
N ASP A 37 31.89 3.58 -52.48
CA ASP A 37 30.96 4.46 -53.22
C ASP A 37 30.35 3.75 -54.43
N LYS A 38 31.16 2.93 -55.12
CA LYS A 38 30.68 2.12 -56.24
C LYS A 38 29.73 1.01 -55.79
N HIS A 39 30.01 0.39 -54.65
CA HIS A 39 29.14 -0.63 -54.06
C HIS A 39 27.80 -0.02 -53.59
N THR A 40 27.84 1.12 -52.90
CA THR A 40 26.64 1.79 -52.38
C THR A 40 25.72 2.32 -53.48
N ALA A 41 26.26 2.67 -54.65
CA ALA A 41 25.49 3.04 -55.84
C ALA A 41 24.67 1.88 -56.46
N ASP A 42 24.85 0.64 -56.01
CA ASP A 42 24.04 -0.50 -56.46
C ASP A 42 22.59 -0.42 -55.95
N THR A 43 21.66 -0.76 -56.84
CA THR A 43 20.21 -0.84 -56.60
C THR A 43 19.81 -1.81 -55.49
N LYS A 44 20.67 -2.78 -55.12
CA LYS A 44 20.40 -3.75 -54.03
C LYS A 44 20.09 -3.07 -52.69
N HIS A 45 20.78 -1.97 -52.38
CA HIS A 45 20.56 -1.25 -51.11
C HIS A 45 19.18 -0.59 -51.07
N MET A 46 18.66 -0.12 -52.20
CA MET A 46 17.31 0.47 -52.25
C MET A 46 16.22 -0.53 -51.87
N THR A 47 16.37 -1.80 -52.27
CA THR A 47 15.43 -2.86 -51.87
C THR A 47 15.52 -3.16 -50.38
N LEU A 48 16.72 -3.25 -49.81
CA LEU A 48 16.91 -3.45 -48.36
C LEU A 48 16.32 -2.29 -47.55
N LEU A 49 16.54 -1.05 -47.99
CA LEU A 49 15.94 0.13 -47.38
C LEU A 49 14.42 0.12 -47.46
N ALA A 50 13.83 -0.27 -48.60
CA ALA A 50 12.38 -0.38 -48.73
C ALA A 50 11.79 -1.41 -47.76
N VAL A 51 12.47 -2.56 -47.58
CA VAL A 51 12.07 -3.59 -46.61
C VAL A 51 12.16 -3.07 -45.18
N ALA A 52 13.29 -2.47 -44.80
CA ALA A 52 13.50 -1.91 -43.47
C ALA A 52 12.49 -0.79 -43.14
N CYS A 53 12.25 0.12 -44.08
CA CYS A 53 11.23 1.17 -43.94
C CYS A 53 9.82 0.58 -43.78
N GLY A 54 9.50 -0.50 -44.50
CA GLY A 54 8.22 -1.20 -44.38
C GLY A 54 8.03 -1.86 -43.01
N GLN A 55 9.09 -2.46 -42.45
CA GLN A 55 9.10 -3.03 -41.11
C GLN A 55 8.96 -1.94 -40.03
N LEU A 56 9.79 -0.89 -40.09
CA LEU A 56 9.74 0.24 -39.17
C LEU A 56 8.38 0.93 -39.17
N LYS A 57 7.70 1.02 -40.31
CA LYS A 57 6.34 1.56 -40.38
C LYS A 57 5.35 0.69 -39.60
N LYS A 58 5.42 -0.64 -39.74
CA LYS A 58 4.55 -1.58 -39.02
C LYS A 58 4.81 -1.53 -37.51
N GLU A 59 6.07 -1.51 -37.09
CA GLU A 59 6.44 -1.39 -35.69
C GLU A 59 5.95 -0.08 -35.08
N ASN A 60 6.12 1.05 -35.79
CA ASN A 60 5.60 2.34 -35.34
C ASN A 60 4.07 2.36 -35.21
N GLU A 61 3.34 1.73 -36.13
CA GLU A 61 1.89 1.59 -36.05
C GLU A 61 1.48 0.72 -34.84
N GLN A 62 2.20 -0.38 -34.59
CA GLN A 62 1.95 -1.24 -33.44
C GLN A 62 2.21 -0.50 -32.11
N ILE A 63 3.37 0.17 -31.97
CA ILE A 63 3.73 0.94 -30.78
C ILE A 63 2.69 2.03 -30.50
N LYS A 64 2.18 2.69 -31.54
CA LYS A 64 1.14 3.73 -31.39
C LYS A 64 -0.17 3.16 -30.83
N GLU A 65 -0.59 1.98 -31.28
CA GLU A 65 -1.79 1.32 -30.77
C GLU A 65 -1.61 0.81 -29.34
N GLU A 66 -0.44 0.26 -29.00
CA GLU A 66 -0.11 -0.17 -27.63
C GLU A 66 -0.09 1.02 -26.66
N MET A 67 0.57 2.13 -27.04
CA MET A 67 0.62 3.36 -26.26
C MET A 67 -0.78 3.94 -26.01
N LYS A 68 -1.67 3.89 -27.01
CA LYS A 68 -3.06 4.36 -26.85
C LYS A 68 -3.82 3.56 -25.79
N LYS A 69 -3.68 2.23 -25.80
CA LYS A 69 -4.31 1.35 -24.79
C LYS A 69 -3.76 1.60 -23.39
N GLU A 70 -2.46 1.85 -23.27
CA GLU A 70 -1.83 2.14 -21.97
C GLU A 70 -2.28 3.50 -21.41
N ILE A 71 -2.38 4.54 -22.26
CA ILE A 71 -2.94 5.84 -21.86
C ILE A 71 -4.38 5.72 -21.36
N GLU A 72 -5.19 4.86 -21.98
CA GLU A 72 -6.57 4.63 -21.55
C GLU A 72 -6.64 3.96 -20.17
N LYS A 73 -5.84 2.91 -19.94
CA LYS A 73 -5.70 2.27 -18.61
C LYS A 73 -5.25 3.26 -17.54
N LEU A 74 -4.23 4.06 -17.83
CA LEU A 74 -3.72 5.08 -16.90
C LEU A 74 -4.78 6.14 -16.56
N LYS A 75 -5.67 6.49 -17.50
CA LYS A 75 -6.78 7.40 -17.23
C LYS A 75 -7.79 6.79 -16.26
N GLU A 76 -8.17 5.52 -16.46
CA GLU A 76 -9.09 4.83 -15.55
C GLU A 76 -8.52 4.70 -14.13
N GLU A 77 -7.23 4.36 -14.01
CA GLU A 77 -6.54 4.29 -12.73
C GLU A 77 -6.46 5.65 -12.04
N ASN A 78 -6.15 6.71 -12.79
CA ASN A 78 -6.13 8.07 -12.25
C ASN A 78 -7.50 8.53 -11.71
N GLU A 79 -8.60 8.18 -12.38
CA GLU A 79 -9.94 8.50 -11.86
C GLU A 79 -10.25 7.73 -10.57
N LYS A 80 -9.85 6.46 -10.46
CA LYS A 80 -9.98 5.68 -9.21
C LYS A 80 -9.18 6.33 -8.07
N ILE A 81 -7.95 6.76 -8.35
CA ILE A 81 -7.08 7.43 -7.37
C ILE A 81 -7.70 8.76 -6.90
N LYS A 82 -8.27 9.56 -7.80
CA LYS A 82 -8.95 10.82 -7.43
C LYS A 82 -10.10 10.59 -6.45
N VAL A 83 -10.92 9.57 -6.69
CA VAL A 83 -12.04 9.21 -5.79
C VAL A 83 -11.52 8.81 -4.40
N ILE A 84 -10.47 7.97 -4.34
CA ILE A 84 -9.84 7.56 -3.08
C ILE A 84 -9.27 8.78 -2.35
N ASN A 85 -8.55 9.66 -3.04
CA ASN A 85 -7.96 10.86 -2.46
C ASN A 85 -9.03 11.80 -1.87
N ALA A 86 -10.13 12.03 -2.59
CA ALA A 86 -11.23 12.85 -2.09
C ALA A 86 -11.85 12.26 -0.81
N GLN A 87 -11.99 10.93 -0.74
CA GLN A 87 -12.46 10.23 0.47
C GLN A 87 -11.45 10.38 1.63
N THR A 88 -10.16 10.18 1.38
CA THR A 88 -9.10 10.32 2.38
C THR A 88 -9.02 11.72 2.94
N VAL A 89 -9.05 12.75 2.08
CA VAL A 89 -9.07 14.17 2.51
C VAL A 89 -10.30 14.47 3.36
N SER A 90 -11.47 13.93 2.99
CA SER A 90 -12.69 14.09 3.78
C SER A 90 -12.54 13.46 5.18
N ARG A 91 -11.90 12.29 5.29
CA ARG A 91 -11.62 11.65 6.57
C ARG A 91 -10.63 12.45 7.42
N LEU A 92 -9.55 12.93 6.83
CA LEU A 92 -8.53 13.75 7.51
C LEU A 92 -9.14 15.04 8.09
N LYS A 93 -10.03 15.69 7.34
CA LYS A 93 -10.74 16.89 7.83
C LYS A 93 -11.50 16.61 9.13
N VAL A 94 -12.19 15.48 9.24
CA VAL A 94 -12.98 15.15 10.44
C VAL A 94 -12.07 14.87 11.65
N ILE A 95 -10.91 14.23 11.43
CA ILE A 95 -9.96 13.87 12.50
C ILE A 95 -9.30 15.10 13.09
N ASN A 96 -8.96 16.09 12.26
CA ASN A 96 -8.34 17.33 12.74
C ASN A 96 -9.25 18.12 13.71
N TYR A 97 -10.55 17.80 13.78
CA TYR A 97 -11.52 18.37 14.71
C TYR A 97 -12.03 17.38 15.77
N ASP A 98 -11.42 16.21 15.90
CA ASP A 98 -11.77 15.25 16.94
C ASP A 98 -10.72 15.26 18.05
N SER A 99 -11.21 15.31 19.29
CA SER A 99 -10.36 15.24 20.49
C SER A 99 -9.94 13.81 20.81
N HIS A 100 -10.56 12.81 20.17
CA HIS A 100 -10.27 11.41 20.43
C HIS A 100 -9.09 10.90 19.57
N PRO A 101 -8.09 10.24 20.17
CA PRO A 101 -6.97 9.65 19.44
C PRO A 101 -7.41 8.51 18.52
N ILE A 102 -6.55 8.20 17.55
CA ILE A 102 -6.60 6.94 16.79
C ILE A 102 -5.73 5.93 17.53
N LEU A 103 -6.05 4.64 17.43
CA LEU A 103 -5.19 3.57 17.95
C LEU A 103 -3.71 3.75 17.51
N PRO A 104 -2.74 3.39 18.37
CA PRO A 104 -2.92 2.70 19.67
C PRO A 104 -3.34 3.63 20.82
N VAL A 105 -3.98 3.04 21.84
CA VAL A 105 -4.28 3.74 23.11
C VAL A 105 -4.01 2.83 24.31
N THR A 106 -3.60 3.42 25.41
CA THR A 106 -3.38 2.72 26.69
C THR A 106 -4.57 2.94 27.63
N VAL A 107 -5.06 1.86 28.23
CA VAL A 107 -6.12 1.88 29.24
C VAL A 107 -5.52 1.51 30.59
N ASN A 108 -5.64 2.42 31.55
CA ASN A 108 -5.10 2.26 32.89
C ASN A 108 -6.11 1.59 33.84
N LYS A 109 -5.61 1.00 34.93
CA LYS A 109 -6.41 0.37 36.00
C LYS A 109 -7.37 1.30 36.73
N ARG A 110 -7.23 2.62 36.60
CA ARG A 110 -7.96 3.60 37.39
C ARG A 110 -9.44 3.73 37.02
N GLY A 111 -9.93 2.93 36.06
CA GLY A 111 -11.30 3.00 35.57
C GLY A 111 -11.56 4.20 34.66
N ASP A 112 -10.51 4.91 34.23
CA ASP A 112 -10.62 6.02 33.30
C ASP A 112 -11.13 5.51 31.95
N VAL A 113 -12.17 6.18 31.43
CA VAL A 113 -12.75 5.85 30.13
C VAL A 113 -11.92 6.53 29.05
N VAL A 114 -11.37 5.73 28.14
CA VAL A 114 -10.62 6.22 26.98
C VAL A 114 -11.47 6.08 25.74
N HIS A 115 -11.79 7.19 25.09
CA HIS A 115 -12.44 7.23 23.78
C HIS A 115 -11.39 7.25 22.67
N PHE A 116 -11.63 6.54 21.58
CA PHE A 116 -10.70 6.43 20.46
C PHE A 116 -11.40 6.04 19.15
N TYR A 117 -10.71 6.22 18.03
CA TYR A 117 -11.08 5.64 16.74
C TYR A 117 -10.17 4.48 16.38
N THR A 118 -10.75 3.41 15.81
CA THR A 118 -9.97 2.21 15.43
C THR A 118 -8.92 2.48 14.35
N GLU A 119 -9.26 3.35 13.39
CA GLU A 119 -8.40 3.75 12.27
C GLU A 119 -8.88 5.08 11.69
N LEU A 120 -8.20 5.58 10.64
CA LEU A 120 -8.58 6.80 9.94
C LEU A 120 -9.98 6.68 9.31
N GLY A 121 -10.95 7.25 10.00
CA GLY A 121 -12.37 7.16 9.63
C GLY A 121 -13.08 5.91 10.12
N GLY A 122 -12.48 5.12 11.01
CA GLY A 122 -13.04 3.88 11.54
C GLY A 122 -14.12 4.08 12.61
N HIS A 123 -14.33 3.04 13.42
CA HIS A 123 -15.36 3.04 14.46
C HIS A 123 -14.93 3.89 15.65
N HIS A 124 -15.85 4.72 16.15
CA HIS A 124 -15.69 5.37 17.45
C HIS A 124 -15.96 4.35 18.54
N MET A 125 -14.97 4.09 19.38
CA MET A 125 -15.06 3.16 20.50
C MET A 125 -14.62 3.83 21.80
N SER A 126 -14.99 3.23 22.92
CA SER A 126 -14.36 3.53 24.20
C SER A 126 -14.01 2.26 24.95
N ALA A 127 -13.03 2.39 25.82
CA ALA A 127 -12.57 1.32 26.69
C ALA A 127 -12.43 1.81 28.13
N ALA A 128 -12.74 0.92 29.08
CA ALA A 128 -12.51 1.17 30.50
C ALA A 128 -12.13 -0.15 31.19
N PHE A 129 -11.02 -0.13 31.93
CA PHE A 129 -10.60 -1.30 32.69
C PHE A 129 -11.11 -1.20 34.13
N LEU A 130 -11.99 -2.14 34.48
CA LEU A 130 -12.56 -2.31 35.82
C LEU A 130 -12.26 -3.73 36.27
N GLU A 131 -11.11 -3.90 36.91
CA GLU A 131 -10.56 -5.21 37.29
C GLU A 131 -11.64 -6.11 37.92
N PRO A 132 -11.82 -7.36 37.42
CA PRO A 132 -11.00 -8.10 36.45
C PRO A 132 -11.52 -8.04 35.00
N ARG A 133 -12.18 -6.95 34.58
CA ARG A 133 -12.80 -6.87 33.24
C ARG A 133 -12.45 -5.60 32.50
N LEU A 134 -12.05 -5.74 31.23
CA LEU A 134 -12.02 -4.65 30.28
C LEU A 134 -13.37 -4.56 29.58
N TYR A 135 -13.97 -3.37 29.60
CA TYR A 135 -15.20 -3.08 28.88
C TYR A 135 -14.89 -2.28 27.63
N LEU A 136 -15.51 -2.66 26.52
CA LEU A 136 -15.46 -1.99 25.22
C LEU A 136 -16.89 -1.59 24.82
N ALA A 137 -17.05 -0.38 24.29
CA ALA A 137 -18.31 0.13 23.77
C ALA A 137 -18.15 0.67 22.36
N PHE A 138 -19.14 0.43 21.50
CA PHE A 138 -19.26 1.04 20.18
C PHE A 138 -20.13 2.28 20.26
N HIS A 139 -19.68 3.39 19.71
CA HIS A 139 -20.41 4.66 19.76
C HIS A 139 -20.90 5.07 18.39
N VAL A 140 -21.87 6.00 18.39
CA VAL A 140 -22.17 6.77 17.19
C VAL A 140 -20.96 7.67 16.91
N GLY A 141 -20.25 7.37 15.83
CA GLY A 141 -19.06 8.07 15.40
C GLY A 141 -19.36 9.09 14.31
N LYS A 142 -18.48 10.09 14.16
CA LYS A 142 -18.59 11.07 13.06
C LYS A 142 -18.51 10.41 11.68
N PHE A 143 -17.84 9.26 11.58
CA PHE A 143 -17.62 8.52 10.33
C PHE A 143 -18.73 7.54 9.95
N ASP A 144 -19.73 7.37 10.81
CA ASP A 144 -20.84 6.43 10.59
C ASP A 144 -21.63 6.70 9.32
N LYS A 145 -21.66 7.97 8.89
CA LYS A 145 -22.33 8.42 7.67
C LYS A 145 -21.47 8.28 6.42
N LEU A 146 -20.14 8.11 6.59
CA LEU A 146 -19.19 8.15 5.48
C LEU A 146 -18.97 6.79 4.83
N ARG A 147 -19.35 5.68 5.49
CA ARG A 147 -19.52 4.32 4.94
C ARG A 147 -19.96 3.34 6.02
N ALA A 148 -20.56 2.22 5.60
CA ALA A 148 -20.68 1.04 6.47
C ALA A 148 -19.32 0.34 6.55
N PHE A 149 -18.56 0.59 7.61
CA PHE A 149 -17.38 -0.22 7.93
C PHE A 149 -17.84 -1.60 8.35
N SER A 150 -17.11 -2.63 7.94
CA SER A 150 -17.27 -3.95 8.55
C SER A 150 -17.05 -3.82 10.05
N GLN A 151 -17.74 -4.64 10.82
CA GLN A 151 -17.59 -4.68 12.27
C GLN A 151 -16.15 -5.13 12.60
N PRO A 152 -15.45 -4.46 13.53
CA PRO A 152 -14.06 -4.81 13.81
C PRO A 152 -13.99 -6.13 14.55
N LYS A 153 -13.07 -6.98 14.13
CA LYS A 153 -12.79 -8.23 14.83
C LYS A 153 -11.89 -7.90 16.02
N ILE A 154 -12.39 -8.19 17.21
CA ILE A 154 -11.66 -7.94 18.44
C ILE A 154 -10.86 -9.20 18.79
N LEU A 155 -9.57 -9.03 19.03
CA LEU A 155 -8.64 -10.07 19.46
C LEU A 155 -8.09 -9.71 20.84
N PHE A 156 -7.71 -10.73 21.61
CA PHE A 156 -7.07 -10.55 22.91
C PHE A 156 -5.84 -11.46 23.03
N LYS A 157 -4.77 -10.95 23.65
CA LYS A 157 -3.61 -11.73 24.06
C LYS A 157 -2.91 -11.12 25.27
N TYR A 158 -2.12 -11.91 25.98
CA TYR A 158 -1.12 -11.39 26.91
C TYR A 158 0.15 -11.00 26.18
N ASP A 159 0.93 -10.11 26.79
CA ASP A 159 2.28 -9.84 26.32
C ASP A 159 3.14 -11.12 26.39
N GLY A 160 3.95 -11.35 25.36
CA GLY A 160 4.68 -12.61 25.17
C GLY A 160 3.90 -13.74 24.45
N ASP A 161 2.56 -13.66 24.36
CA ASP A 161 1.79 -14.65 23.61
C ASP A 161 2.01 -14.49 22.09
N GLN A 162 2.29 -15.63 21.44
CA GLN A 162 2.49 -15.67 19.98
C GLN A 162 1.19 -15.50 19.18
N HIS A 163 0.04 -15.81 19.79
CA HIS A 163 -1.25 -15.84 19.09
C HIS A 163 -2.33 -15.09 19.87
N ALA A 164 -3.08 -14.25 19.16
CA ALA A 164 -4.24 -13.58 19.72
C ALA A 164 -5.52 -14.38 19.49
N GLN A 165 -6.37 -14.42 20.50
CA GLN A 165 -7.62 -15.16 20.48
C GLN A 165 -8.80 -14.24 20.14
N PRO A 166 -9.77 -14.68 19.33
CA PRO A 166 -10.94 -13.87 19.03
C PRO A 166 -11.80 -13.68 20.27
N VAL A 167 -12.23 -12.44 20.50
CA VAL A 167 -13.14 -12.06 21.57
C VAL A 167 -14.57 -12.14 21.04
N GLN A 168 -15.43 -12.88 21.75
CA GLN A 168 -16.84 -12.95 21.42
C GLN A 168 -17.50 -11.58 21.66
N THR A 169 -17.84 -10.89 20.57
CA THR A 169 -18.54 -9.61 20.62
C THR A 169 -20.04 -9.88 20.65
N LYS A 170 -20.68 -9.58 21.80
CA LYS A 170 -22.12 -9.82 21.98
C LYS A 170 -22.99 -8.92 21.10
N SER A 171 -22.54 -7.68 20.89
CA SER A 171 -23.28 -6.70 20.10
C SER A 171 -22.35 -5.61 19.58
N TYR A 172 -22.61 -5.17 18.34
CA TYR A 172 -22.04 -3.95 17.77
C TYR A 172 -23.04 -2.79 17.81
N ARG A 173 -24.06 -2.89 18.67
CA ARG A 173 -25.04 -1.82 18.86
C ARG A 173 -24.31 -0.58 19.35
N LYS A 174 -24.57 0.54 18.66
CA LYS A 174 -24.01 1.83 19.02
C LYS A 174 -24.74 2.41 20.23
N VAL A 175 -23.98 2.85 21.21
CA VAL A 175 -24.43 3.39 22.49
C VAL A 175 -23.94 4.83 22.68
N TYR A 176 -24.56 5.56 23.61
CA TYR A 176 -24.17 6.95 23.93
C TYR A 176 -22.75 7.01 24.51
N ASN A 177 -22.05 8.12 24.26
CA ASN A 177 -20.64 8.27 24.65
C ASN A 177 -20.39 8.09 26.15
N ASN A 178 -21.34 8.48 27.00
CA ASN A 178 -21.18 8.42 28.46
C ASN A 178 -21.51 7.06 29.09
N ILE A 179 -21.83 6.02 28.30
CA ILE A 179 -22.27 4.72 28.83
C ILE A 179 -21.23 4.06 29.75
N LEU A 180 -19.95 4.08 29.36
CA LEU A 180 -18.89 3.50 30.20
C LEU A 180 -18.63 4.36 31.43
N THR A 181 -18.71 5.69 31.31
CA THR A 181 -18.60 6.58 32.48
C THR A 181 -19.69 6.28 33.51
N GLN A 182 -20.92 6.09 33.05
CA GLN A 182 -22.03 5.68 33.92
C GLN A 182 -21.83 4.29 34.51
N ALA A 183 -21.34 3.33 33.72
CA ALA A 183 -21.10 1.96 34.16
C ALA A 183 -19.98 1.88 35.22
N VAL A 184 -18.93 2.71 35.09
CA VAL A 184 -17.86 2.87 36.09
C VAL A 184 -18.44 3.44 37.39
N MET A 185 -19.29 4.47 37.31
CA MET A 185 -19.86 5.12 38.49
C MET A 185 -20.98 4.31 39.20
N LYS A 186 -21.67 3.41 38.49
CA LYS A 186 -22.85 2.69 39.00
C LYS A 186 -22.74 1.18 38.77
N LEU A 187 -21.78 0.54 39.45
CA LEU A 187 -21.51 -0.91 39.38
C LEU A 187 -22.74 -1.82 39.61
N SER A 188 -23.74 -1.36 40.37
CA SER A 188 -24.91 -2.16 40.77
C SER A 188 -26.03 -2.28 39.72
N LYS A 189 -25.94 -1.58 38.58
CA LYS A 189 -26.97 -1.61 37.51
C LYS A 189 -26.48 -2.23 36.19
N ARG A 190 -25.52 -3.16 36.24
CA ARG A 190 -24.97 -3.83 35.05
C ARG A 190 -25.99 -4.80 34.43
N GLN A 191 -26.92 -4.27 33.63
CA GLN A 191 -27.54 -5.04 32.55
C GLN A 191 -26.64 -4.93 31.32
N ASP A 192 -26.62 -6.00 30.52
CA ASP A 192 -25.68 -6.28 29.42
C ASP A 192 -26.01 -5.39 28.19
N ASP A 193 -26.00 -4.06 28.39
CA ASP A 193 -26.64 -3.04 27.55
C ASP A 193 -25.84 -2.69 26.27
N GLY A 194 -25.25 -3.69 25.60
CA GLY A 194 -24.48 -3.52 24.37
C GLY A 194 -22.98 -3.29 24.58
N LEU A 195 -22.45 -3.65 25.74
CA LEU A 195 -21.01 -3.64 26.03
C LEU A 195 -20.38 -4.99 25.67
N THR A 196 -19.14 -4.95 25.19
CA THR A 196 -18.28 -6.14 25.09
C THR A 196 -17.36 -6.15 26.30
N SER A 197 -17.24 -7.28 27.00
CA SER A 197 -16.35 -7.40 28.15
C SER A 197 -15.35 -8.53 27.96
N ILE A 198 -14.09 -8.26 28.24
CA ILE A 198 -13.00 -9.24 28.22
C ILE A 198 -12.58 -9.47 29.67
N HIS A 199 -12.51 -10.72 30.09
CA HIS A 199 -12.01 -11.08 31.41
C HIS A 199 -10.47 -11.07 31.38
N ILE A 200 -9.86 -10.20 32.17
CA ILE A 200 -8.40 -9.99 32.19
C ILE A 200 -7.96 -9.94 33.64
N VAL A 201 -6.97 -10.77 33.98
CA VAL A 201 -6.41 -10.87 35.34
C VAL A 201 -4.92 -10.57 35.31
N ASN A 202 -4.40 -10.06 36.43
CA ASN A 202 -2.97 -9.87 36.67
C ASN A 202 -2.21 -8.98 35.69
N VAL A 203 -2.88 -8.10 34.95
CA VAL A 203 -2.20 -7.12 34.07
C VAL A 203 -1.89 -5.84 34.82
N THR A 204 -0.81 -5.11 34.49
CA THR A 204 -0.53 -3.75 34.98
C THR A 204 -1.14 -2.67 34.11
N SER A 205 -1.14 -2.90 32.80
CA SER A 205 -1.68 -1.99 31.80
C SER A 205 -2.27 -2.78 30.64
N ILE A 206 -3.14 -2.12 29.88
CA ILE A 206 -3.73 -2.68 28.67
C ILE A 206 -3.44 -1.73 27.53
N GLU A 207 -2.87 -2.23 26.45
CA GLU A 207 -2.80 -1.52 25.18
C GLU A 207 -3.87 -2.05 24.23
N ILE A 208 -4.53 -1.13 23.54
CA ILE A 208 -5.43 -1.45 22.44
C ILE A 208 -4.74 -0.93 21.18
N THR A 209 -4.58 -1.80 20.19
CA THR A 209 -3.87 -1.49 18.94
C THR A 209 -4.58 -2.08 17.73
N LEU A 210 -4.23 -1.59 16.54
CA LEU A 210 -4.72 -2.11 15.27
C LEU A 210 -3.63 -3.02 14.67
N THR A 211 -3.91 -4.32 14.56
CA THR A 211 -2.92 -5.30 14.04
C THR A 211 -3.05 -5.54 12.55
N SER A 212 -4.24 -5.33 11.98
CA SER A 212 -4.49 -5.33 10.55
C SER A 212 -5.73 -4.48 10.27
N SER A 213 -6.05 -4.21 9.00
CA SER A 213 -7.25 -3.44 8.67
C SER A 213 -8.49 -4.12 9.27
N ASN A 214 -9.24 -3.39 10.10
CA ASN A 214 -10.41 -3.89 10.81
C ASN A 214 -10.16 -4.99 11.88
N GLU A 215 -8.93 -5.22 12.33
CA GLU A 215 -8.63 -6.08 13.49
C GLU A 215 -8.04 -5.28 14.66
N VAL A 216 -8.78 -5.22 15.76
CA VAL A 216 -8.40 -4.53 17.00
C VAL A 216 -7.88 -5.56 17.99
N THR A 217 -6.63 -5.44 18.41
CA THR A 217 -6.02 -6.33 19.38
C THR A 217 -5.87 -5.64 20.73
N VAL A 218 -6.34 -6.31 21.77
CA VAL A 218 -6.16 -5.94 23.18
C VAL A 218 -5.00 -6.74 23.74
N ILE A 219 -3.97 -6.05 24.22
CA ILE A 219 -2.75 -6.63 24.78
C ILE A 219 -2.71 -6.32 26.27
N GLY A 220 -2.69 -7.36 27.10
CA GLY A 220 -2.51 -7.24 28.55
C GLY A 220 -1.05 -7.42 28.95
N TYR A 221 -0.46 -6.45 29.64
CA TYR A 221 0.93 -6.52 30.10
C TYR A 221 1.01 -7.08 31.52
N ASP A 222 1.73 -8.17 31.71
CA ASP A 222 2.01 -8.75 33.02
C ASP A 222 3.21 -8.02 33.68
N PRO A 223 3.11 -7.56 34.94
CA PRO A 223 4.26 -7.00 35.66
C PRO A 223 5.47 -7.94 35.77
N PHE A 224 5.29 -9.25 35.62
CA PHE A 224 6.31 -10.27 35.88
C PHE A 224 6.94 -10.86 34.60
N SER A 225 6.46 -10.52 33.40
CA SER A 225 6.96 -11.12 32.14
C SER A 225 8.31 -10.56 31.65
N ALA A 226 8.84 -9.50 32.27
CA ALA A 226 10.11 -8.87 31.89
C ALA A 226 11.33 -9.38 32.68
N ALA A 227 11.18 -10.46 33.44
CA ALA A 227 12.24 -11.03 34.28
C ALA A 227 12.52 -12.50 33.90
N ASP A 228 13.01 -12.74 32.67
CA ASP A 228 13.73 -13.95 32.28
C ASP A 228 14.77 -13.63 31.19
#